data_AF-A0A7W0XRB2-F1
#
_entry.id   AF-A0A7W0XRB2-F1
#
_cell.length_a   1.000
_cell.length_b   1.000
_cell.length_c   1.000
_cell.angle_alpha   90.00
_cell.angle_beta   90.00
_cell.angle_gamma   90.00
#
_symmetry.space_group_name_H-M   'P 1'
#
loop_
_entity.id
_entity.type
_entity.pdbx_description
1 polymer ?
#
loop_
_entity_poly.entity_id
_entity_poly.type
_entity_poly.pdbx_seq_one_letter_code
_entity_poly.pdbx_strand_id
1 'polypeptide(L)'
;MLELVNAARAKVGSQPLAFNLNLNQAAEDHSQWMLATDEFSHTGAGGSQPDQRMSAAGYGFSGFWNWGENIVWRSVGDPSSYQGAVGAMHTQLMNSYYHRLNILDDGFREIGIGFEVGSYGGYKAGMITQDFGRSGTGVFLTGVAFDDRDGDRFYDPGEELGGLSVSIRGSAGAYTTTTMDSGGYQYKVAAGSYTVTFSGEGIATSTHQVTVGGKNVKLDLIDPNRLSGNLIEGTSADNKLLGTSSADTIQGNGGNDILYGSAADDVLDGGTGRDKLVGQTGADQLTGGLGSDRFIFAGRIGTDTVTDFQDDVDTIRLRGASLGVTSQADALSHAQVTNGDAVFTFDAGGVIIVENVSSLRALQNDLLVV
;
A
#
# COMPACT_ATOMS: atom_id res chain seq x y z
N MET A 1 -13.33 3.08 -13.26
CA MET A 1 -14.77 2.75 -13.11
C MET A 1 -15.10 2.21 -11.71
N LEU A 2 -14.35 1.23 -11.18
CA LEU A 2 -14.57 0.68 -9.84
C LEU A 2 -14.64 1.77 -8.75
N GLU A 3 -13.71 2.72 -8.81
CA GLU A 3 -13.64 3.84 -7.87
C GLU A 3 -14.87 4.75 -7.92
N LEU A 4 -15.42 5.00 -9.11
CA LEU A 4 -16.68 5.74 -9.27
C LEU A 4 -17.86 4.98 -8.64
N VAL A 5 -17.92 3.66 -8.85
CA VAL A 5 -18.94 2.78 -8.25
C VAL A 5 -18.82 2.80 -6.73
N ASN A 6 -17.63 2.59 -6.18
CA ASN A 6 -17.41 2.57 -4.73
C ASN A 6 -17.65 3.95 -4.08
N ALA A 7 -17.29 5.05 -4.75
CA ALA A 7 -17.62 6.40 -4.30
C ALA A 7 -19.14 6.66 -4.28
N ALA A 8 -19.89 6.17 -5.29
CA ALA A 8 -21.35 6.27 -5.30
C ALA A 8 -21.99 5.44 -4.17
N ARG A 9 -21.47 4.24 -3.90
CA ARG A 9 -21.93 3.35 -2.82
C ARG A 9 -21.66 3.94 -1.44
N ALA A 10 -20.50 4.55 -1.24
CA ALA A 10 -20.13 5.23 0.01
C ALA A 10 -21.13 6.35 0.37
N LYS A 11 -21.59 7.13 -0.61
CA LYS A 11 -22.57 8.22 -0.42
C LYS A 11 -23.91 7.74 0.15
N VAL A 12 -24.26 6.47 -0.02
CA VAL A 12 -25.51 5.87 0.49
C VAL A 12 -25.28 4.86 1.61
N GLY A 13 -24.04 4.75 2.13
CA GLY A 13 -23.69 3.81 3.19
C GLY A 13 -23.68 2.33 2.76
N SER A 14 -23.62 2.07 1.45
CA SER A 14 -23.43 0.72 0.92
C SER A 14 -21.97 0.32 0.96
N GLN A 15 -21.69 -0.95 1.25
CA GLN A 15 -20.33 -1.46 1.34
C GLN A 15 -19.59 -1.38 0.00
N PRO A 16 -18.26 -1.18 -0.02
CA PRO A 16 -17.48 -1.25 -1.25
C PRO A 16 -17.52 -2.65 -1.88
N LEU A 17 -17.38 -2.70 -3.20
CA LEU A 17 -17.21 -3.93 -3.97
C LEU A 17 -15.72 -4.21 -4.15
N ALA A 18 -15.36 -5.48 -3.97
CA ALA A 18 -14.05 -6.02 -4.30
C ALA A 18 -13.99 -6.38 -5.79
N PHE A 19 -12.84 -6.21 -6.44
CA PHE A 19 -12.68 -6.55 -7.85
C PHE A 19 -12.49 -8.06 -8.04
N ASN A 20 -13.31 -8.71 -8.88
CA ASN A 20 -13.18 -10.15 -9.11
C ASN A 20 -12.76 -10.45 -10.54
N LEU A 21 -11.62 -11.11 -10.72
CA LEU A 21 -11.06 -11.41 -12.04
C LEU A 21 -11.95 -12.31 -12.91
N ASN A 22 -12.70 -13.25 -12.31
CA ASN A 22 -13.60 -14.11 -13.08
C ASN A 22 -14.85 -13.34 -13.53
N LEU A 23 -15.41 -12.48 -12.67
CA LEU A 23 -16.47 -11.55 -13.09
C LEU A 23 -15.94 -10.57 -14.15
N ASN A 24 -14.69 -10.13 -14.02
CA ASN A 24 -14.08 -9.21 -14.97
C ASN A 24 -13.93 -9.86 -16.35
N GLN A 25 -13.43 -11.10 -16.41
CA GLN A 25 -13.33 -11.85 -17.65
C GLN A 25 -14.70 -12.03 -18.31
N ALA A 26 -15.73 -12.40 -17.54
CA ALA A 26 -17.09 -12.51 -18.08
C ALA A 26 -17.61 -11.19 -18.66
N ALA A 27 -17.34 -10.07 -17.98
CA ALA A 27 -17.73 -8.75 -18.42
C ALA A 27 -16.95 -8.28 -19.66
N GLU A 28 -15.64 -8.55 -19.74
CA GLU A 28 -14.80 -8.28 -20.91
C GLU A 28 -15.28 -9.08 -22.12
N ASP A 29 -15.44 -10.40 -21.96
CA ASP A 29 -15.92 -11.30 -23.02
C ASP A 29 -17.28 -10.84 -23.56
N HIS A 30 -18.19 -10.40 -22.69
CA HIS A 30 -19.51 -9.93 -23.11
C HIS A 30 -19.44 -8.57 -23.83
N SER A 31 -18.63 -7.63 -23.35
CA SER A 31 -18.39 -6.35 -24.04
C SER A 31 -17.75 -6.57 -25.42
N GLN A 32 -16.76 -7.47 -25.52
CA GLN A 32 -16.12 -7.82 -26.79
C GLN A 32 -17.11 -8.50 -27.75
N TRP A 33 -17.95 -9.41 -27.24
CA TRP A 33 -18.98 -10.06 -28.03
C TRP A 33 -19.98 -9.05 -28.62
N MET A 34 -20.53 -8.16 -27.79
CA MET A 34 -21.46 -7.12 -28.22
C MET A 34 -20.87 -6.22 -29.32
N LEU A 35 -19.59 -5.84 -29.19
CA LEU A 35 -18.86 -5.10 -30.22
C LEU A 35 -18.66 -5.95 -31.50
N ALA A 36 -18.31 -7.22 -31.37
CA ALA A 36 -18.03 -8.10 -32.52
C ALA A 36 -19.28 -8.48 -33.32
N THR A 37 -20.45 -8.54 -32.68
CA THR A 37 -21.71 -8.91 -33.33
C THR A 37 -22.61 -7.72 -33.65
N ASP A 38 -22.19 -6.49 -33.30
CA ASP A 38 -23.00 -5.28 -33.44
C ASP A 38 -24.35 -5.39 -32.68
N GLU A 39 -24.32 -5.98 -31.49
CA GLU A 39 -25.48 -6.19 -30.62
C GLU A 39 -25.35 -5.43 -29.30
N PHE A 40 -26.48 -5.10 -28.66
CA PHE A 40 -26.51 -4.52 -27.31
C PHE A 40 -27.62 -5.18 -26.49
N SER A 41 -27.24 -6.15 -25.66
CA SER A 41 -28.17 -7.04 -24.97
C SER A 41 -27.53 -7.65 -23.72
N HIS A 42 -28.35 -7.92 -22.70
CA HIS A 42 -27.93 -8.73 -21.55
C HIS A 42 -27.81 -10.22 -21.89
N THR A 43 -28.57 -10.67 -22.89
CA THR A 43 -28.46 -12.03 -23.43
C THR A 43 -27.31 -12.06 -24.43
N GLY A 44 -26.31 -12.90 -24.15
CA GLY A 44 -25.07 -13.01 -24.91
C GLY A 44 -25.09 -14.14 -25.94
N ALA A 45 -23.89 -14.49 -26.41
CA ALA A 45 -23.66 -15.56 -27.39
C ALA A 45 -24.44 -16.84 -27.06
N GLY A 46 -25.13 -17.39 -28.07
CA GLY A 46 -25.91 -18.63 -27.92
C GLY A 46 -27.13 -18.51 -27.00
N GLY A 47 -27.57 -17.29 -26.64
CA GLY A 47 -28.67 -17.08 -25.69
C GLY A 47 -28.22 -17.13 -24.23
N SER A 48 -26.93 -16.96 -23.96
CA SER A 48 -26.38 -17.06 -22.60
C SER A 48 -26.86 -15.94 -21.69
N GLN A 49 -27.17 -16.28 -20.44
CA GLN A 49 -27.49 -15.33 -19.38
C GLN A 49 -26.23 -14.88 -18.61
N PRO A 50 -26.25 -13.74 -17.91
CA PRO A 50 -25.06 -13.22 -17.23
C PRO A 50 -24.43 -14.20 -16.24
N ASP A 51 -25.24 -14.87 -15.41
CA ASP A 51 -24.78 -15.88 -14.44
C ASP A 51 -24.09 -17.08 -15.11
N GLN A 52 -24.53 -17.47 -16.31
CA GLN A 52 -23.89 -18.52 -17.09
C GLN A 52 -22.52 -18.08 -17.60
N ARG A 53 -22.39 -16.83 -18.06
CA ARG A 53 -21.10 -16.25 -18.48
C ARG A 53 -20.15 -16.12 -17.29
N MET A 54 -20.61 -15.58 -16.17
CA MET A 54 -19.85 -15.51 -14.91
C MET A 54 -19.37 -16.89 -14.46
N SER A 55 -20.24 -17.91 -14.50
CA SER A 55 -19.88 -19.30 -14.16
C SER A 55 -18.86 -19.89 -15.13
N ALA A 56 -19.02 -19.63 -16.44
CA ALA A 56 -18.10 -20.09 -17.48
C ALA A 56 -16.70 -19.46 -17.33
N ALA A 57 -16.63 -18.22 -16.89
CA ALA A 57 -15.38 -17.54 -16.51
C ALA A 57 -14.81 -18.01 -15.16
N GLY A 58 -15.48 -18.94 -14.47
CA GLY A 58 -15.02 -19.56 -13.22
C GLY A 58 -15.51 -18.90 -11.94
N TYR A 59 -16.47 -17.97 -11.99
CA TYR A 59 -17.08 -17.42 -10.77
C TYR A 59 -18.02 -18.46 -10.14
N GLY A 60 -17.63 -18.98 -8.97
CA GLY A 60 -18.37 -20.03 -8.27
C GLY A 60 -19.51 -19.47 -7.43
N PHE A 61 -20.76 -19.67 -7.86
CA PHE A 61 -21.94 -19.39 -7.04
C PHE A 61 -22.14 -20.48 -5.97
N SER A 62 -22.08 -20.09 -4.70
CA SER A 62 -22.23 -21.02 -3.57
C SER A 62 -22.87 -20.35 -2.35
N GLY A 63 -23.53 -21.16 -1.51
CA GLY A 63 -24.19 -20.67 -0.30
C GLY A 63 -25.25 -19.59 -0.60
N PHE A 64 -25.19 -18.46 0.11
CA PHE A 64 -25.97 -17.28 -0.20
C PHE A 64 -25.33 -16.52 -1.36
N TRP A 65 -25.97 -16.54 -2.53
CA TRP A 65 -25.46 -15.88 -3.71
C TRP A 65 -26.49 -14.97 -4.37
N ASN A 66 -26.01 -13.99 -5.11
CA ASN A 66 -26.79 -13.12 -5.98
C ASN A 66 -25.89 -12.59 -7.11
N TRP A 67 -26.49 -12.18 -8.22
CA TRP A 67 -25.77 -11.54 -9.32
C TRP A 67 -26.58 -10.37 -9.90
N GLY A 68 -25.89 -9.49 -10.62
CA GLY A 68 -26.50 -8.40 -11.37
C GLY A 68 -25.61 -8.03 -12.55
N GLU A 69 -26.18 -7.46 -13.60
CA GLU A 69 -25.43 -6.96 -14.74
C GLU A 69 -25.92 -5.57 -15.12
N ASN A 70 -24.99 -4.67 -15.43
CA ASN A 70 -25.28 -3.43 -16.16
C ASN A 70 -24.47 -3.40 -17.44
N ILE A 71 -25.07 -2.90 -18.52
CA ILE A 71 -24.37 -2.62 -19.77
C ILE A 71 -24.57 -1.16 -20.18
N VAL A 72 -23.55 -0.55 -20.75
CA VAL A 72 -23.61 0.81 -21.30
C VAL A 72 -22.57 0.95 -22.40
N TRP A 73 -22.89 1.73 -23.42
CA TRP A 73 -21.93 2.09 -24.44
C TRP A 73 -22.04 3.58 -24.77
N ARG A 74 -20.98 4.12 -25.37
CA ARG A 74 -21.01 5.44 -26.00
C ARG A 74 -19.94 5.55 -27.08
N SER A 75 -20.08 6.51 -27.97
CA SER A 75 -18.99 6.88 -28.87
C SER A 75 -17.79 7.44 -28.09
N VAL A 76 -16.57 7.06 -28.50
CA VAL A 76 -15.30 7.46 -27.88
C VAL A 76 -14.29 7.96 -28.91
N GLY A 77 -13.37 8.81 -28.47
CA GLY A 77 -12.29 9.36 -29.29
C GLY A 77 -11.01 8.52 -29.24
N ASP A 78 -9.87 9.18 -29.12
CA ASP A 78 -8.56 8.58 -28.84
C ASP A 78 -8.45 8.11 -27.38
N PRO A 79 -7.40 7.34 -27.02
CA PRO A 79 -7.24 6.81 -25.66
C PRO A 79 -7.26 7.84 -24.53
N SER A 80 -6.79 9.06 -24.77
CA SER A 80 -6.85 10.14 -23.78
C SER A 80 -8.29 10.55 -23.43
N SER A 81 -9.27 10.24 -24.28
CA SER A 81 -10.70 10.49 -24.00
C SER A 81 -11.37 9.41 -23.14
N TYR A 82 -10.73 8.26 -22.92
CA TYR A 82 -11.40 7.08 -22.34
C TYR A 82 -11.80 7.28 -20.88
N GLN A 83 -10.99 7.96 -20.06
CA GLN A 83 -11.34 8.25 -18.66
C GLN A 83 -12.60 9.12 -18.55
N GLY A 84 -12.68 10.20 -19.34
CA GLY A 84 -13.89 11.02 -19.44
C GLY A 84 -15.09 10.26 -20.02
N ALA A 85 -14.83 9.32 -20.93
CA ALA A 85 -15.86 8.44 -21.47
C ALA A 85 -16.48 7.55 -20.37
N VAL A 86 -15.62 6.87 -19.60
CA VAL A 86 -15.94 6.05 -18.42
C VAL A 86 -16.74 6.85 -17.40
N GLY A 87 -16.29 8.07 -17.06
CA GLY A 87 -16.97 8.96 -16.13
C GLY A 87 -18.43 9.25 -16.53
N ALA A 88 -18.66 9.66 -17.78
CA ALA A 88 -20.04 9.93 -18.21
C ALA A 88 -20.87 8.67 -18.52
N MET A 89 -20.26 7.51 -18.78
CA MET A 89 -21.00 6.23 -18.78
C MET A 89 -21.47 5.86 -17.37
N HIS A 90 -20.64 6.06 -16.34
CA HIS A 90 -21.06 5.89 -14.95
C HIS A 90 -22.26 6.79 -14.61
N THR A 91 -22.21 8.08 -14.99
CA THR A 91 -23.33 9.01 -14.81
C THR A 91 -24.60 8.54 -15.52
N GLN A 92 -24.50 7.99 -16.74
CA GLN A 92 -25.65 7.43 -17.45
C GLN A 92 -26.27 6.24 -16.71
N LEU A 93 -25.43 5.32 -16.21
CA LEU A 93 -25.90 4.20 -15.39
C LEU A 93 -26.60 4.69 -14.12
N MET A 94 -26.03 5.69 -13.44
CA MET A 94 -26.64 6.27 -12.22
C MET A 94 -27.94 7.04 -12.48
N ASN A 95 -28.16 7.55 -13.69
CA ASN A 95 -29.41 8.21 -14.08
C ASN A 95 -30.50 7.22 -14.49
N SER A 96 -30.16 5.97 -14.81
CA SER A 96 -31.12 4.91 -15.08
C SER A 96 -31.53 4.21 -13.78
N TYR A 97 -32.85 4.14 -13.53
CA TYR A 97 -33.37 3.56 -12.29
C TYR A 97 -32.86 2.14 -12.03
N TYR A 98 -33.01 1.22 -12.99
CA TYR A 98 -32.64 -0.18 -12.81
C TYR A 98 -31.13 -0.39 -12.73
N HIS A 99 -30.33 0.35 -13.50
CA HIS A 99 -28.87 0.23 -13.44
C HIS A 99 -28.31 0.76 -12.11
N ARG A 100 -28.87 1.88 -11.64
CA ARG A 100 -28.53 2.45 -10.33
C ARG A 100 -28.87 1.50 -9.19
N LEU A 101 -29.96 0.73 -9.28
CA LEU A 101 -30.28 -0.28 -8.27
C LEU A 101 -29.15 -1.30 -8.12
N ASN A 102 -28.62 -1.84 -9.23
CA ASN A 102 -27.48 -2.75 -9.18
C ASN A 102 -26.23 -2.10 -8.56
N ILE A 103 -25.88 -0.88 -8.99
CA ILE A 103 -24.70 -0.16 -8.49
C ILE A 103 -24.78 0.07 -6.97
N LEU A 104 -25.97 0.39 -6.45
CA LEU A 104 -26.17 0.74 -5.05
C LEU A 104 -26.65 -0.44 -4.19
N ASP A 105 -26.79 -1.64 -4.74
CA ASP A 105 -27.26 -2.79 -3.98
C ASP A 105 -26.20 -3.22 -2.95
N ASP A 106 -26.50 -3.03 -1.67
CA ASP A 106 -25.65 -3.42 -0.54
C ASP A 106 -25.53 -4.95 -0.39
N GLY A 107 -26.33 -5.72 -1.12
CA GLY A 107 -26.28 -7.18 -1.22
C GLY A 107 -25.09 -7.70 -2.00
N PHE A 108 -24.53 -6.93 -2.94
CA PHE A 108 -23.33 -7.33 -3.69
C PHE A 108 -22.04 -7.10 -2.90
N ARG A 109 -21.03 -7.92 -3.21
CA ARG A 109 -19.71 -7.96 -2.56
C ARG A 109 -18.57 -7.74 -3.52
N GLU A 110 -18.77 -8.13 -4.77
CA GLU A 110 -17.73 -8.22 -5.78
C GLU A 110 -18.25 -7.62 -7.09
N ILE A 111 -17.32 -7.19 -7.94
CA ILE A 111 -17.63 -6.67 -9.26
C ILE A 111 -16.51 -7.00 -10.26
N GLY A 112 -16.89 -7.32 -11.49
CA GLY A 112 -16.04 -7.30 -12.68
C GLY A 112 -16.45 -6.16 -13.62
N ILE A 113 -15.50 -5.56 -14.33
CA ILE A 113 -15.77 -4.40 -15.19
C ILE A 113 -15.00 -4.52 -16.51
N GLY A 114 -15.67 -5.01 -17.55
CA GLY A 114 -15.08 -5.10 -18.88
C GLY A 114 -15.33 -3.84 -19.70
N PHE A 115 -14.32 -2.96 -19.82
CA PHE A 115 -14.34 -1.81 -20.73
C PHE A 115 -13.58 -2.12 -22.00
N GLU A 116 -14.30 -2.18 -23.11
CA GLU A 116 -13.77 -2.55 -24.41
C GLU A 116 -14.01 -1.46 -25.44
N VAL A 117 -13.07 -1.28 -26.37
CA VAL A 117 -13.18 -0.28 -27.44
C VAL A 117 -13.17 -0.96 -28.80
N GLY A 118 -14.22 -0.72 -29.58
CA GLY A 118 -14.39 -1.32 -30.90
C GLY A 118 -15.30 -0.50 -31.81
N SER A 119 -15.84 -1.13 -32.85
CA SER A 119 -16.87 -0.52 -33.70
C SER A 119 -18.25 -1.01 -33.27
N TYR A 120 -19.21 -0.09 -33.16
CA TYR A 120 -20.62 -0.40 -32.90
C TYR A 120 -21.51 0.62 -33.59
N GLY A 121 -22.50 0.16 -34.37
CA GLY A 121 -23.42 1.00 -35.15
C GLY A 121 -22.69 1.95 -36.12
N GLY A 122 -21.49 1.58 -36.57
CA GLY A 122 -20.62 2.42 -37.41
C GLY A 122 -19.82 3.51 -36.67
N TYR A 123 -19.92 3.58 -35.34
CA TYR A 123 -19.12 4.49 -34.51
C TYR A 123 -17.95 3.75 -33.85
N LYS A 124 -16.87 4.48 -33.56
CA LYS A 124 -15.88 4.02 -32.57
C LYS A 124 -16.53 4.12 -31.19
N ALA A 125 -16.76 3.00 -30.54
CA ALA A 125 -17.52 2.90 -29.30
C ALA A 125 -16.66 2.31 -28.18
N GLY A 126 -16.85 2.88 -26.99
CA GLY A 126 -16.45 2.27 -25.73
C GLY A 126 -17.66 1.60 -25.12
N MET A 127 -17.52 0.34 -24.72
CA MET A 127 -18.58 -0.51 -24.21
C MET A 127 -18.18 -1.06 -22.84
N ILE A 128 -19.08 -0.95 -21.87
CA ILE A 128 -18.86 -1.42 -20.50
C ILE A 128 -19.94 -2.43 -20.15
N THR A 129 -19.48 -3.57 -19.63
CA THR A 129 -20.28 -4.50 -18.86
C THR A 129 -19.81 -4.44 -17.40
N GLN A 130 -20.75 -4.36 -16.45
CA GLN A 130 -20.49 -4.48 -15.02
C GLN A 130 -21.20 -5.72 -14.51
N ASP A 131 -20.42 -6.69 -14.06
CA ASP A 131 -20.91 -7.93 -13.48
C ASP A 131 -20.78 -7.88 -11.97
N PHE A 132 -21.90 -7.84 -11.26
CA PHE A 132 -21.97 -7.79 -9.81
C PHE A 132 -22.16 -9.18 -9.24
N GLY A 133 -21.44 -9.49 -8.16
CA GLY A 133 -21.48 -10.81 -7.54
C GLY A 133 -21.60 -10.78 -6.03
N ARG A 134 -22.26 -11.79 -5.50
CA ARG A 134 -22.09 -12.29 -4.14
C ARG A 134 -22.05 -13.81 -4.17
N SER A 135 -21.09 -14.38 -3.46
CA SER A 135 -21.03 -15.82 -3.19
C SER A 135 -20.65 -16.06 -1.73
N GLY A 136 -21.53 -16.76 -1.00
CA GLY A 136 -21.38 -17.01 0.43
C GLY A 136 -21.47 -15.76 1.31
N THR A 137 -20.75 -15.82 2.43
CA THR A 137 -20.73 -14.78 3.48
C THR A 137 -19.37 -14.10 3.62
N GLY A 138 -18.48 -14.32 2.65
CA GLY A 138 -17.15 -13.72 2.64
C GLY A 138 -17.20 -12.20 2.64
N VAL A 139 -16.29 -11.59 3.39
CA VAL A 139 -16.07 -10.15 3.38
C VAL A 139 -14.65 -9.85 2.95
N PHE A 140 -14.46 -8.72 2.28
CA PHE A 140 -13.19 -8.33 1.72
C PHE A 140 -12.69 -7.06 2.40
N LEU A 141 -11.41 -7.05 2.74
CA LEU A 141 -10.64 -5.81 2.83
C LEU A 141 -10.13 -5.53 1.42
N THR A 142 -10.41 -4.35 0.89
CA THR A 142 -10.02 -3.94 -0.46
C THR A 142 -9.62 -2.48 -0.46
N GLY A 143 -8.94 -2.02 -1.51
CA GLY A 143 -8.62 -0.62 -1.69
C GLY A 143 -7.68 -0.43 -2.87
N VAL A 144 -7.21 0.79 -3.02
CA VAL A 144 -6.19 1.16 -4.01
C VAL A 144 -5.06 1.92 -3.33
N ALA A 145 -3.83 1.64 -3.76
CA ALA A 145 -2.65 2.40 -3.40
C ALA A 145 -2.27 3.34 -4.55
N PHE A 146 -2.15 4.63 -4.28
CA PHE A 146 -1.84 5.64 -5.29
C PHE A 146 -1.19 6.89 -4.71
N ASP A 147 -0.44 7.58 -5.57
CA ASP A 147 0.17 8.89 -5.34
C ASP A 147 -0.73 9.97 -5.97
N ASP A 148 -1.51 10.67 -5.15
CA ASP A 148 -2.54 11.64 -5.56
C ASP A 148 -1.86 12.93 -6.04
N ARG A 149 -1.77 13.08 -7.37
CA ARG A 149 -0.98 14.15 -8.00
C ARG A 149 -1.76 15.44 -8.12
N ASP A 150 -3.08 15.39 -8.06
CA ASP A 150 -3.94 16.55 -8.22
C ASP A 150 -4.65 17.00 -6.92
N GLY A 151 -4.55 16.19 -5.87
CA GLY A 151 -4.99 16.49 -4.51
C GLY A 151 -6.48 16.28 -4.28
N ASP A 152 -7.17 15.57 -5.17
CA ASP A 152 -8.61 15.34 -5.07
C ASP A 152 -8.99 14.12 -4.19
N ARG A 153 -7.97 13.37 -3.74
CA ARG A 153 -8.05 12.13 -2.94
C ARG A 153 -8.87 11.04 -3.62
N PHE A 154 -8.82 10.99 -4.94
CA PHE A 154 -9.48 10.02 -5.78
C PHE A 154 -8.45 9.40 -6.73
N TYR A 155 -8.55 8.10 -6.96
CA TYR A 155 -7.62 7.44 -7.85
C TYR A 155 -7.88 7.83 -9.30
N ASP A 156 -6.84 8.35 -9.95
CA ASP A 156 -6.80 8.53 -11.39
C ASP A 156 -5.78 7.60 -12.09
N PRO A 157 -6.10 7.12 -13.30
CA PRO A 157 -5.14 6.36 -14.10
C PRO A 157 -3.82 7.11 -14.29
N GLY A 158 -2.71 6.47 -13.92
CA GLY A 158 -1.37 7.04 -13.92
C GLY A 158 -0.82 7.35 -12.53
N GLU A 159 -1.64 7.25 -11.48
CA GLU A 159 -1.27 7.47 -10.07
C GLU A 159 -0.99 6.17 -9.32
N GLU A 160 -1.27 5.02 -9.94
CA GLU A 160 -1.13 3.70 -9.34
C GLU A 160 0.23 3.42 -8.70
N LEU A 161 0.17 2.77 -7.54
CA LEU A 161 1.32 2.15 -6.89
C LEU A 161 1.16 0.62 -6.87
N GLY A 162 1.62 0.00 -7.95
CA GLY A 162 1.63 -1.46 -8.09
C GLY A 162 2.81 -2.14 -7.40
N GLY A 163 2.66 -3.44 -7.10
CA GLY A 163 3.73 -4.26 -6.53
C GLY A 163 3.97 -4.09 -5.03
N LEU A 164 3.18 -3.28 -4.33
CA LEU A 164 3.32 -3.09 -2.88
C LEU A 164 2.80 -4.31 -2.13
N SER A 165 3.57 -4.77 -1.14
CA SER A 165 3.14 -5.77 -0.17
C SER A 165 2.11 -5.18 0.78
N VAL A 166 1.01 -5.91 1.00
CA VAL A 166 -0.06 -5.57 1.94
C VAL A 166 -0.17 -6.69 2.96
N SER A 167 0.42 -6.49 4.14
CA SER A 167 0.38 -7.43 5.27
C SER A 167 -0.83 -7.13 6.16
N ILE A 168 -1.72 -8.10 6.36
CA ILE A 168 -2.94 -7.98 7.15
C ILE A 168 -2.83 -8.92 8.35
N ARG A 169 -2.58 -8.39 9.54
CA ARG A 169 -2.33 -9.18 10.76
C ARG A 169 -3.35 -8.85 11.84
N GLY A 170 -4.02 -9.86 12.37
CA GLY A 170 -4.97 -9.72 13.48
C GLY A 170 -5.10 -11.00 14.28
N SER A 171 -5.89 -10.96 15.35
CA SER A 171 -6.15 -12.14 16.18
C SER A 171 -6.82 -13.29 15.43
N ALA A 172 -7.50 -12.99 14.32
CA ALA A 172 -8.14 -13.95 13.43
C ALA A 172 -7.20 -14.54 12.36
N GLY A 173 -5.95 -14.09 12.26
CA GLY A 173 -4.95 -14.61 11.31
C GLY A 173 -4.00 -13.55 10.75
N ALA A 174 -2.98 -14.01 10.03
CA ALA A 174 -2.03 -13.19 9.30
C ALA A 174 -2.06 -13.56 7.82
N TYR A 175 -2.18 -12.56 6.96
CA TYR A 175 -2.34 -12.72 5.52
C TYR A 175 -1.48 -11.69 4.78
N THR A 176 -1.13 -12.00 3.54
CA THR A 176 -0.40 -11.07 2.67
C THR A 176 -1.01 -11.11 1.27
N THR A 177 -1.13 -9.94 0.65
CA THR A 177 -1.41 -9.78 -0.78
C THR A 177 -0.50 -8.70 -1.35
N THR A 178 -0.50 -8.53 -2.66
CA THR A 178 0.23 -7.46 -3.35
C THR A 178 -0.76 -6.55 -4.06
N THR A 179 -0.45 -5.25 -4.18
CA THR A 179 -1.20 -4.35 -5.08
C THR A 179 -0.96 -4.78 -6.53
N MET A 180 -2.03 -4.83 -7.31
CA MET A 180 -1.98 -5.04 -8.75
C MET A 180 -1.26 -3.86 -9.42
N ASP A 181 -0.87 -3.99 -10.70
CA ASP A 181 -0.22 -2.90 -11.44
C ASP A 181 -1.02 -1.59 -11.39
N SER A 182 -2.35 -1.66 -11.34
CA SER A 182 -3.27 -0.52 -11.17
C SER A 182 -3.42 -0.01 -9.73
N GLY A 183 -2.58 -0.46 -8.80
CA GLY A 183 -2.61 -0.10 -7.37
C GLY A 183 -3.70 -0.78 -6.54
N GLY A 184 -4.70 -1.38 -7.19
CA GLY A 184 -5.79 -2.07 -6.49
C GLY A 184 -5.33 -3.31 -5.73
N TYR A 185 -5.92 -3.59 -4.58
CA TYR A 185 -5.69 -4.83 -3.83
C TYR A 185 -6.97 -5.31 -3.15
N GLN A 186 -6.97 -6.59 -2.78
CA GLN A 186 -8.02 -7.15 -1.94
C GLN A 186 -7.60 -8.44 -1.27
N TYR A 187 -8.22 -8.72 -0.13
CA TYR A 187 -8.11 -10.01 0.51
C TYR A 187 -9.41 -10.36 1.25
N LYS A 188 -9.83 -11.62 1.13
CA LYS A 188 -10.98 -12.13 1.88
C LYS A 188 -10.56 -12.39 3.33
N VAL A 189 -11.16 -11.67 4.26
CA VAL A 189 -10.81 -11.73 5.69
C VAL A 189 -12.03 -12.13 6.52
N ALA A 190 -11.81 -12.72 7.69
CA ALA A 190 -12.86 -12.92 8.67
C ALA A 190 -13.17 -11.62 9.42
N ALA A 191 -14.31 -11.54 10.10
CA ALA A 191 -14.59 -10.43 11.00
C ALA A 191 -13.53 -10.37 12.13
N GLY A 192 -13.03 -9.18 12.43
CA GLY A 192 -11.95 -8.97 13.39
C GLY A 192 -11.28 -7.60 13.25
N SER A 193 -10.33 -7.32 14.13
CA SER A 193 -9.47 -6.15 14.05
C SER A 193 -8.10 -6.54 13.52
N TYR A 194 -7.57 -5.75 12.59
CA TYR A 194 -6.35 -6.02 11.86
C TYR A 194 -5.45 -4.79 11.83
N THR A 195 -4.16 -5.04 11.96
CA THR A 195 -3.08 -4.15 11.55
C THR A 195 -2.77 -4.43 10.09
N VAL A 196 -2.93 -3.42 9.23
CA VAL A 196 -2.66 -3.50 7.79
C VAL A 196 -1.42 -2.67 7.50
N THR A 197 -0.37 -3.30 6.99
CA THR A 197 0.91 -2.67 6.70
C THR A 197 1.18 -2.71 5.21
N PHE A 198 1.42 -1.55 4.60
CA PHE A 198 1.90 -1.42 3.23
C PHE A 198 3.41 -1.21 3.22
N SER A 199 4.11 -1.97 2.40
CA SER A 199 5.55 -1.83 2.18
C SER A 199 5.90 -2.20 0.74
N GLY A 200 7.07 -1.77 0.25
CA GLY A 200 7.54 -2.12 -1.09
C GLY A 200 8.37 -1.01 -1.70
N GLU A 201 8.80 -1.22 -2.94
CA GLU A 201 9.69 -0.28 -3.63
C GLU A 201 9.11 1.14 -3.71
N GLY A 202 9.94 2.11 -3.32
CA GLY A 202 9.62 3.52 -3.47
C GLY A 202 8.64 4.09 -2.45
N ILE A 203 8.20 3.35 -1.43
CA ILE A 203 7.38 3.90 -0.34
C ILE A 203 7.93 3.55 1.05
N ALA A 204 7.84 4.50 1.98
CA ALA A 204 8.07 4.19 3.38
C ALA A 204 6.96 3.26 3.88
N THR A 205 7.33 2.33 4.76
CA THR A 205 6.36 1.42 5.37
C THR A 205 5.30 2.20 6.14
N SER A 206 4.03 1.89 5.88
CA SER A 206 2.88 2.55 6.52
C SER A 206 1.94 1.52 7.14
N THR A 207 1.38 1.83 8.30
CA THR A 207 0.54 0.89 9.07
C THR A 207 -0.78 1.52 9.50
N HIS A 208 -1.87 0.77 9.34
CA HIS A 208 -3.24 1.21 9.60
C HIS A 208 -4.00 0.17 10.45
N GLN A 209 -4.84 0.64 11.36
CA GLN A 209 -5.77 -0.23 12.10
C GLN A 209 -7.12 -0.27 11.39
N VAL A 210 -7.63 -1.47 11.11
CA VAL A 210 -8.92 -1.69 10.46
C VAL A 210 -9.75 -2.69 11.26
N THR A 211 -11.04 -2.38 11.44
CA THR A 211 -12.01 -3.35 11.97
C THR A 211 -12.94 -3.79 10.86
N VAL A 212 -12.97 -5.11 10.62
CA VAL A 212 -13.84 -5.74 9.63
C VAL A 212 -14.99 -6.44 10.34
N GLY A 213 -16.21 -6.11 9.95
CA GLY A 213 -17.43 -6.71 10.47
C GLY A 213 -18.09 -7.64 9.44
N GLY A 214 -19.41 -7.54 9.33
CA GLY A 214 -20.19 -8.28 8.32
C GLY A 214 -20.28 -7.60 6.95
N LYS A 215 -19.49 -6.55 6.70
CA LYS A 215 -19.44 -5.80 5.44
C LYS A 215 -18.00 -5.71 4.92
N ASN A 216 -17.82 -5.56 3.61
CA ASN A 216 -16.53 -5.24 3.03
C ASN A 216 -16.05 -3.90 3.57
N VAL A 217 -14.74 -3.73 3.64
CA VAL A 217 -14.09 -2.49 4.10
C VAL A 217 -13.14 -2.01 3.02
N LYS A 218 -13.17 -0.71 2.73
CA LYS A 218 -12.20 -0.07 1.85
C LYS A 218 -11.13 0.59 2.70
N LEU A 219 -9.86 0.33 2.39
CA LEU A 219 -8.71 1.03 2.95
C LEU A 219 -7.79 1.41 1.78
N ASP A 220 -7.79 2.67 1.41
CA ASP A 220 -6.87 3.18 0.40
C ASP A 220 -5.56 3.60 1.05
N LEU A 221 -4.46 3.43 0.33
CA LEU A 221 -3.18 4.06 0.65
C LEU A 221 -3.03 5.26 -0.28
N ILE A 222 -3.18 6.46 0.26
CA ILE A 222 -3.15 7.72 -0.49
C ILE A 222 -1.93 8.50 -0.04
N ASP A 223 -1.13 8.98 -0.98
CA ASP A 223 0.10 9.74 -0.74
C ASP A 223 1.03 9.08 0.28
N PRO A 224 1.42 7.80 0.09
CA PRO A 224 2.43 7.24 0.95
C PRO A 224 3.74 8.03 0.79
N ASN A 225 4.49 8.17 1.88
CA ASN A 225 5.79 8.83 1.85
C ASN A 225 6.68 8.15 0.79
N ARG A 226 6.89 8.84 -0.33
CA ARG A 226 7.70 8.36 -1.45
C ARG A 226 9.17 8.35 -1.03
N LEU A 227 9.80 7.19 -1.14
CA LEU A 227 11.26 7.06 -1.01
C LEU A 227 11.89 7.53 -2.32
N SER A 228 12.88 8.40 -2.22
CA SER A 228 13.53 9.05 -3.36
C SER A 228 14.78 8.31 -3.88
N GLY A 229 15.13 7.16 -3.30
CA GLY A 229 16.22 6.29 -3.76
C GLY A 229 15.88 4.80 -3.71
N ASN A 230 16.90 3.94 -3.70
CA ASN A 230 16.75 2.51 -3.98
C ASN A 230 16.18 1.77 -2.76
N LEU A 231 15.33 0.77 -3.01
CA LEU A 231 15.02 -0.24 -1.99
C LEU A 231 16.08 -1.35 -2.06
N ILE A 232 16.70 -1.66 -0.92
CA ILE A 232 17.70 -2.71 -0.76
C ILE A 232 17.22 -3.65 0.34
N GLU A 233 16.75 -4.83 -0.06
CA GLU A 233 16.17 -5.82 0.86
C GLU A 233 17.13 -6.99 1.14
N GLY A 234 17.23 -7.31 2.43
CA GLY A 234 17.78 -8.55 2.95
C GLY A 234 16.76 -9.68 2.95
N THR A 235 17.14 -10.77 3.59
CA THR A 235 16.40 -12.04 3.66
C THR A 235 16.09 -12.37 5.11
N SER A 236 15.77 -13.63 5.44
CA SER A 236 15.64 -14.08 6.83
C SER A 236 16.96 -14.61 7.42
N ALA A 237 18.08 -14.39 6.71
CA ALA A 237 19.41 -14.81 7.09
C ALA A 237 20.32 -13.59 7.24
N ASP A 238 21.38 -13.74 8.04
CA ASP A 238 22.38 -12.69 8.24
C ASP A 238 22.91 -12.11 6.92
N ASN A 239 22.79 -10.80 6.76
CA ASN A 239 23.11 -10.07 5.55
C ASN A 239 24.06 -8.90 5.81
N LYS A 240 24.75 -8.49 4.74
CA LYS A 240 25.50 -7.25 4.71
C LYS A 240 24.95 -6.42 3.55
N LEU A 241 24.19 -5.39 3.90
CA LEU A 241 23.51 -4.53 2.95
C LEU A 241 24.26 -3.20 2.86
N LEU A 242 24.48 -2.73 1.64
CA LEU A 242 25.22 -1.51 1.35
C LEU A 242 24.39 -0.66 0.40
N GLY A 243 23.97 0.50 0.89
CA GLY A 243 23.38 1.57 0.11
C GLY A 243 24.34 2.20 -0.89
N THR A 244 23.87 3.23 -1.52
CA THR A 244 24.45 3.90 -2.67
C THR A 244 24.76 5.34 -2.31
N SER A 245 24.89 6.22 -3.30
CA SER A 245 25.03 7.66 -3.07
C SER A 245 23.69 8.40 -3.15
N SER A 246 22.58 7.67 -3.13
CA SER A 246 21.21 8.18 -3.23
C SER A 246 20.46 7.84 -1.94
N ALA A 247 19.34 8.54 -1.69
CA ALA A 247 18.52 8.38 -0.49
C ALA A 247 17.81 7.02 -0.45
N ASP A 248 18.48 6.00 0.06
CA ASP A 248 18.06 4.61 -0.04
C ASP A 248 17.15 4.21 1.13
N THR A 249 16.39 3.14 0.92
CA THR A 249 15.73 2.41 2.01
C THR A 249 16.30 1.02 2.06
N ILE A 250 16.84 0.65 3.22
CA ILE A 250 17.55 -0.60 3.43
C ILE A 250 16.83 -1.39 4.51
N GLN A 251 16.36 -2.59 4.17
CA GLN A 251 15.59 -3.44 5.10
C GLN A 251 16.34 -4.76 5.31
N GLY A 252 16.78 -5.03 6.55
CA GLY A 252 17.45 -6.28 6.94
C GLY A 252 16.51 -7.49 6.91
N ASN A 253 15.23 -7.27 7.24
CA ASN A 253 14.19 -8.28 7.42
C ASN A 253 14.44 -9.19 8.63
N GLY A 254 15.23 -10.25 8.50
CA GLY A 254 15.52 -11.12 9.64
C GLY A 254 16.92 -11.72 9.57
N GLY A 255 17.48 -12.05 10.73
CA GLY A 255 18.88 -12.43 10.84
C GLY A 255 19.66 -11.34 11.57
N ASN A 256 20.97 -11.52 11.75
CA ASN A 256 21.82 -10.50 12.35
C ASN A 256 22.55 -9.74 11.25
N ASP A 257 22.02 -8.58 10.89
CA ASP A 257 22.40 -7.85 9.70
C ASP A 257 23.39 -6.73 9.97
N ILE A 258 24.05 -6.30 8.89
CA ILE A 258 24.89 -5.10 8.87
C ILE A 258 24.43 -4.20 7.73
N LEU A 259 23.85 -3.06 8.08
CA LEU A 259 23.28 -2.08 7.14
C LEU A 259 24.18 -0.84 7.09
N TYR A 260 24.54 -0.43 5.88
CA TYR A 260 25.29 0.79 5.61
C TYR A 260 24.48 1.68 4.66
N GLY A 261 24.05 2.86 5.10
CA GLY A 261 23.33 3.84 4.26
C GLY A 261 24.23 4.41 3.17
N SER A 262 25.37 4.96 3.60
CA SER A 262 26.42 5.59 2.78
C SER A 262 26.23 7.09 2.60
N ALA A 263 25.62 7.56 1.52
CA ALA A 263 25.48 9.00 1.30
C ALA A 263 24.06 9.36 0.90
N ALA A 264 23.63 10.56 1.30
CA ALA A 264 22.26 11.06 1.24
C ALA A 264 21.42 10.57 2.41
N ASP A 265 20.16 11.01 2.46
CA ASP A 265 19.28 10.82 3.61
C ASP A 265 18.62 9.44 3.50
N ASP A 266 19.13 8.46 4.24
CA ASP A 266 18.73 7.06 4.13
C ASP A 266 17.71 6.64 5.20
N VAL A 267 16.93 5.58 4.91
CA VAL A 267 16.07 4.89 5.89
C VAL A 267 16.57 3.46 6.08
N LEU A 268 17.09 3.12 7.26
CA LEU A 268 17.59 1.79 7.58
C LEU A 268 16.67 1.12 8.62
N ASP A 269 16.21 -0.09 8.32
CA ASP A 269 15.41 -0.94 9.21
C ASP A 269 16.11 -2.30 9.37
N GLY A 270 16.56 -2.63 10.59
CA GLY A 270 17.22 -3.90 10.89
C GLY A 270 16.28 -5.10 10.83
N GLY A 271 14.99 -4.91 11.16
CA GLY A 271 14.01 -6.00 11.20
C GLY A 271 14.11 -6.83 12.48
N THR A 272 14.40 -8.13 12.39
CA THR A 272 14.52 -9.01 13.57
C THR A 272 15.92 -9.61 13.68
N GLY A 273 16.57 -9.48 14.82
CA GLY A 273 17.83 -10.16 15.08
C GLY A 273 18.75 -9.35 15.98
N ARG A 274 20.00 -9.13 15.57
CA ARG A 274 20.95 -8.30 16.33
C ARG A 274 21.76 -7.53 15.33
N ASP A 275 21.24 -6.38 14.97
CA ASP A 275 21.61 -5.68 13.77
C ASP A 275 22.64 -4.60 14.06
N LYS A 276 23.36 -4.19 13.01
CA LYS A 276 24.32 -3.09 13.05
C LYS A 276 23.94 -2.09 11.98
N LEU A 277 23.52 -0.91 12.41
CA LEU A 277 23.07 0.15 11.51
C LEU A 277 24.11 1.28 11.49
N VAL A 278 24.51 1.68 10.29
CA VAL A 278 25.47 2.77 10.04
C VAL A 278 24.92 3.66 8.92
N GLY A 279 24.29 4.78 9.29
CA GLY A 279 23.77 5.76 8.31
C GLY A 279 24.87 6.34 7.43
N GLN A 280 25.91 6.88 8.08
CA GLN A 280 27.05 7.59 7.48
C GLN A 280 26.73 9.07 7.19
N THR A 281 26.78 9.53 5.94
CA THR A 281 26.60 10.96 5.62
C THR A 281 25.20 11.22 5.09
N GLY A 282 24.50 12.19 5.66
CA GLY A 282 23.10 12.45 5.32
C GLY A 282 22.31 12.65 6.59
N ALA A 283 21.03 12.94 6.47
CA ALA A 283 20.10 12.89 7.59
C ALA A 283 19.39 11.53 7.58
N ASP A 284 19.91 10.58 8.35
CA ASP A 284 19.47 9.19 8.26
C ASP A 284 18.43 8.82 9.33
N GLN A 285 17.45 7.99 8.99
CA GLN A 285 16.53 7.37 9.95
C GLN A 285 16.94 5.91 10.18
N LEU A 286 17.21 5.54 11.42
CA LEU A 286 17.72 4.23 11.81
C LEU A 286 16.73 3.56 12.79
N THR A 287 16.16 2.43 12.38
CA THR A 287 15.25 1.59 13.17
C THR A 287 15.92 0.23 13.39
N GLY A 288 16.17 -0.16 14.65
CA GLY A 288 16.81 -1.42 14.98
C GLY A 288 15.87 -2.62 14.78
N GLY A 289 14.64 -2.48 15.26
CA GLY A 289 13.61 -3.49 15.21
C GLY A 289 13.59 -4.38 16.46
N LEU A 290 13.39 -5.69 16.26
CA LEU A 290 13.37 -6.64 17.36
C LEU A 290 14.76 -7.20 17.61
N GLY A 291 15.25 -7.06 18.83
CA GLY A 291 16.45 -7.73 19.29
C GLY A 291 17.37 -6.77 20.01
N SER A 292 18.68 -7.00 19.94
CA SER A 292 19.67 -6.14 20.60
C SER A 292 20.58 -5.53 19.55
N ASP A 293 20.28 -4.29 19.19
CA ASP A 293 20.80 -3.65 17.99
C ASP A 293 21.89 -2.64 18.31
N ARG A 294 22.69 -2.31 17.30
CA ARG A 294 23.80 -1.36 17.44
C ARG A 294 23.73 -0.26 16.40
N PHE A 295 23.49 0.95 16.86
CA PHE A 295 23.55 2.17 16.06
C PHE A 295 24.97 2.73 16.14
N ILE A 296 25.68 2.79 15.01
CA ILE A 296 27.09 3.20 14.97
C ILE A 296 27.24 4.51 14.24
N PHE A 297 27.75 5.52 14.95
CA PHE A 297 28.01 6.85 14.41
C PHE A 297 29.51 7.07 14.30
N ALA A 298 29.98 7.29 13.06
CA ALA A 298 31.39 7.42 12.74
C ALA A 298 31.61 8.32 11.53
N GLY A 299 32.73 9.02 11.51
CA GLY A 299 33.08 9.92 10.41
C GLY A 299 32.29 11.23 10.47
N ARG A 300 31.90 11.73 9.29
CA ARG A 300 31.01 12.88 9.18
C ARG A 300 29.59 12.35 9.15
N ILE A 301 28.80 12.69 10.17
CA ILE A 301 27.37 12.39 10.22
C ILE A 301 26.57 13.66 9.92
N GLY A 302 25.36 13.52 9.41
CA GLY A 302 24.42 14.64 9.32
C GLY A 302 23.52 14.66 10.55
N THR A 303 22.21 14.83 10.32
CA THR A 303 21.21 14.81 11.39
C THR A 303 20.52 13.46 11.37
N ASP A 304 21.01 12.55 12.20
CA ASP A 304 20.52 11.17 12.21
C ASP A 304 19.52 10.98 13.36
N THR A 305 18.50 10.17 13.11
CA THR A 305 17.46 9.83 14.08
C THR A 305 17.43 8.33 14.31
N VAL A 306 17.57 7.91 15.57
CA VAL A 306 17.26 6.55 16.03
C VAL A 306 15.82 6.54 16.53
N THR A 307 14.97 5.74 15.90
CA THR A 307 13.50 5.84 16.04
C THR A 307 12.94 4.93 17.13
N ASP A 308 13.62 3.83 17.48
CA ASP A 308 13.06 2.76 18.33
C ASP A 308 14.00 2.26 19.43
N PHE A 309 14.97 3.07 19.84
CA PHE A 309 15.95 2.72 20.87
C PHE A 309 15.31 2.16 22.15
N GLN A 310 15.76 0.97 22.57
CA GLN A 310 15.36 0.32 23.81
C GLN A 310 16.50 0.31 24.85
N ASP A 311 16.23 0.94 26.01
CA ASP A 311 17.12 0.97 27.18
C ASP A 311 17.47 -0.45 27.67
N ASP A 312 18.73 -0.67 28.03
CA ASP A 312 19.35 -1.95 28.41
C ASP A 312 19.23 -3.08 27.35
N VAL A 313 18.81 -2.77 26.12
CA VAL A 313 18.64 -3.73 25.02
C VAL A 313 19.53 -3.35 23.83
N ASP A 314 19.45 -2.09 23.40
CA ASP A 314 20.20 -1.57 22.26
C ASP A 314 21.48 -0.88 22.69
N THR A 315 22.33 -0.51 21.73
CA THR A 315 23.57 0.20 22.01
C THR A 315 23.80 1.31 20.99
N ILE A 316 24.10 2.51 21.47
CA ILE A 316 24.58 3.63 20.66
C ILE A 316 26.10 3.66 20.76
N ARG A 317 26.79 3.51 19.64
CA ARG A 317 28.25 3.47 19.57
C ARG A 317 28.79 4.66 18.78
N LEU A 318 29.48 5.54 19.48
CA LEU A 318 30.14 6.72 18.92
C LEU A 318 31.62 6.41 18.69
N ARG A 319 32.12 6.63 17.47
CA ARG A 319 33.57 6.68 17.23
C ARG A 319 34.08 8.06 17.61
N GLY A 320 34.73 8.13 18.77
CA GLY A 320 34.98 9.39 19.46
C GLY A 320 35.84 10.36 18.66
N ALA A 321 36.91 9.84 18.04
CA ALA A 321 37.85 10.63 17.25
C ALA A 321 37.20 11.40 16.09
N SER A 322 36.14 10.87 15.48
CA SER A 322 35.43 11.55 14.38
C SER A 322 34.40 12.57 14.84
N LEU A 323 33.84 12.40 16.04
CA LEU A 323 32.77 13.26 16.58
C LEU A 323 33.30 14.28 17.61
N GLY A 324 34.60 14.28 17.88
CA GLY A 324 35.22 15.20 18.83
C GLY A 324 34.97 14.85 20.30
N VAL A 325 34.55 13.62 20.60
CA VAL A 325 34.26 13.15 21.96
C VAL A 325 35.26 12.08 22.41
N THR A 326 35.64 12.10 23.67
CA THR A 326 36.75 11.28 24.21
C THR A 326 36.30 10.22 25.20
N SER A 327 35.09 10.35 25.75
CA SER A 327 34.51 9.42 26.71
C SER A 327 32.99 9.49 26.69
N GLN A 328 32.33 8.53 27.33
CA GLN A 328 30.87 8.57 27.49
C GLN A 328 30.38 9.83 28.22
N ALA A 329 31.06 10.23 29.30
CA ALA A 329 30.70 11.42 30.06
C ALA A 329 30.82 12.70 29.20
N ASP A 330 31.83 12.74 28.34
CA ASP A 330 32.04 13.80 27.37
C ASP A 330 30.90 13.84 26.34
N ALA A 331 30.57 12.71 25.72
CA ALA A 331 29.46 12.60 24.78
C ALA A 331 28.10 13.01 25.40
N LEU A 332 27.82 12.62 26.64
CA LEU A 332 26.61 13.04 27.36
C LEU A 332 26.58 14.54 27.66
N SER A 333 27.74 15.21 27.72
CA SER A 333 27.79 16.67 27.90
C SER A 333 27.35 17.44 26.64
N HIS A 334 27.38 16.78 25.48
CA HIS A 334 26.85 17.27 24.21
C HIS A 334 25.35 16.95 24.01
N ALA A 335 24.71 16.30 24.99
CA ALA A 335 23.33 15.85 24.88
C ALA A 335 22.37 16.69 25.72
N GLN A 336 21.16 16.89 25.21
CA GLN A 336 20.05 17.48 25.96
C GLN A 336 18.74 16.78 25.61
N VAL A 337 17.81 16.74 26.56
CA VAL A 337 16.45 16.24 26.28
C VAL A 337 15.63 17.38 25.70
N THR A 338 15.09 17.18 24.50
CA THR A 338 14.22 18.15 23.80
C THR A 338 12.97 17.43 23.34
N ASN A 339 11.78 17.91 23.71
CA ASN A 339 10.49 17.33 23.30
C ASN A 339 10.27 15.84 23.61
N GLY A 340 11.04 15.25 24.53
CA GLY A 340 10.95 13.83 24.86
C GLY A 340 12.07 12.97 24.29
N ASP A 341 12.97 13.56 23.49
CA ASP A 341 14.05 12.88 22.80
C ASP A 341 15.42 13.31 23.35
N ALA A 342 16.41 12.42 23.32
CA ALA A 342 17.79 12.77 23.61
C ALA A 342 18.48 13.28 22.34
N VAL A 343 18.92 14.54 22.35
CA VAL A 343 19.54 15.20 21.20
C VAL A 343 21.00 15.49 21.51
N PHE A 344 21.90 14.83 20.80
CA PHE A 344 23.35 15.08 20.84
C PHE A 344 23.72 16.08 19.75
N THR A 345 24.44 17.14 20.10
CA THR A 345 24.98 18.12 19.14
C THR A 345 26.49 18.21 19.30
N PHE A 346 27.23 17.74 18.31
CA PHE A 346 28.69 17.69 18.38
C PHE A 346 29.36 18.90 17.72
N ASP A 347 30.46 19.36 18.31
CA ASP A 347 31.22 20.51 17.81
C ASP A 347 31.86 20.27 16.44
N ALA A 348 32.14 19.00 16.11
CA ALA A 348 32.65 18.59 14.80
C ALA A 348 31.59 18.67 13.68
N GLY A 349 30.35 19.00 14.02
CA GLY A 349 29.18 18.89 13.16
C GLY A 349 28.48 17.53 13.32
N GLY A 350 27.18 17.51 13.01
CA GLY A 350 26.34 16.33 13.15
C GLY A 350 25.44 16.37 14.40
N VAL A 351 24.23 15.87 14.25
CA VAL A 351 23.22 15.78 15.30
C VAL A 351 22.75 14.33 15.36
N ILE A 352 22.64 13.77 16.56
CA ILE A 352 21.98 12.48 16.76
C ILE A 352 20.75 12.72 17.62
N ILE A 353 19.59 12.32 17.12
CA ILE A 353 18.33 12.32 17.84
C ILE A 353 18.03 10.88 18.21
N VAL A 354 17.78 10.62 19.49
CA VAL A 354 17.31 9.32 19.97
C VAL A 354 15.90 9.52 20.49
N GLU A 355 14.93 9.05 19.72
CA GLU A 355 13.52 9.29 19.99
C GLU A 355 13.08 8.59 21.28
N ASN A 356 12.11 9.20 21.96
CA ASN A 356 11.48 8.67 23.17
C ASN A 356 12.44 8.48 24.38
N VAL A 357 13.65 9.01 24.32
CA VAL A 357 14.60 9.05 25.43
C VAL A 357 14.40 10.33 26.26
N SER A 358 13.43 10.29 27.16
CA SER A 358 13.08 11.42 28.03
C SER A 358 14.08 11.71 29.16
N SER A 359 15.12 10.89 29.31
CA SER A 359 16.21 11.08 30.27
C SER A 359 17.53 10.52 29.73
N LEU A 360 18.60 11.32 29.76
CA LEU A 360 19.94 10.87 29.39
C LEU A 360 20.50 9.74 30.28
N ARG A 361 19.85 9.47 31.44
CA ARG A 361 20.22 8.32 32.28
C ARG A 361 19.95 6.98 31.60
N ALA A 362 18.93 6.91 30.75
CA ALA A 362 18.59 5.73 29.94
C ALA A 362 19.62 5.45 28.82
N LEU A 363 20.69 6.26 28.71
CA LEU A 363 21.79 6.01 27.79
C LEU A 363 23.08 5.66 28.53
N GLN A 364 23.10 5.66 29.87
CA GLN A 364 24.34 5.49 30.64
C GLN A 364 24.95 4.10 30.55
N ASN A 365 24.16 3.06 30.28
CA ASN A 365 24.69 1.71 30.09
C ASN A 365 24.93 1.38 28.61
N ASP A 366 24.25 2.10 27.72
CA ASP A 366 24.11 1.72 26.31
C ASP A 366 24.84 2.68 25.35
N LEU A 367 25.36 3.80 25.86
CA LEU A 367 26.19 4.72 25.10
C LEU A 367 27.68 4.35 25.23
N LEU A 368 28.29 3.90 24.14
CA LEU A 368 29.71 3.54 24.10
C LEU A 368 30.50 4.52 23.24
N VAL A 369 31.58 5.08 23.79
CA VAL A 369 32.56 5.87 23.04
C VAL A 369 33.82 5.03 22.86
N VAL A 370 34.25 4.85 21.60
CA VAL A 370 35.40 4.01 21.24
C VAL A 370 36.41 4.68 20.32
#